data_AF-V5GQ66-F1
#
_entry.id   AF-V5GQ66-F1
#
_cell.length_a   1.000
_cell.length_b   1.000
_cell.length_c   1.000
_cell.angle_alpha   90.00
_cell.angle_beta   90.00
_cell.angle_gamma   90.00
#
_symmetry.space_group_name_H-M   'P 1'
#
loop_
_entity.id
_entity.type
_entity.pdbx_description
1 polymer ?
#
loop_
_entity_poly.entity_id
_entity_poly.type
_entity_poly.pdbx_seq_one_letter_code
_entity_poly.pdbx_strand_id
1 'polypeptide(L)'
;MTILDIEDVFLPTPDNLLVNLKDKMELVAELLSQLPTRYNGTFDNNSALGAALQVAYRMMTATGGRVTVFQASLPNIGPGALTAREDPSQRASVEVSHLNPANDFYKRLALECSGQQIAVDLFVVNSTYVDIATISGISRFSGGCIHHFPLFKITKTVDCESFERCFRRYLLRKIGFEAVMRIRCTRGLSIHTFHGNFFVRSTDLLSLPNINPDAGFGMQVAIEESLSDVQTVCFQAALLYTSSKGERRIRVHTMCLPVASTLQDIIHSADQQCIVGLLSKMAVDRSMQSSLSDAREAFINVAIDILTSYKMSQNLSTPISGLIAPNCLKLLPLYISALLKHTAFRTGTTTRVDDRIKAMIDMKTKPLYILIQMIYPDLYPIHDLENQQLILNAEEEQVSVPPRLHLSARSLDNKGAFLLDMGEHMVIMVLPNVSSEFLNEALGVPSYDTISDQMFEIPVLDNPRNQRLHNFVNYLNEDKPFAATIQVIRDNSPNRVLFLERLIEDRVENALSYHEFLQHLKTQVK
;
A
#
# COMPACT_ATOMS: atom_id res chain seq x y z
N MET A 1 0.24 -11.29 35.52
CA MET A 1 1.66 -11.37 35.92
C MET A 1 2.35 -10.15 35.36
N THR A 2 3.22 -9.52 36.13
CA THR A 2 3.99 -8.34 35.70
C THR A 2 5.46 -8.69 35.82
N ILE A 3 6.22 -8.50 34.73
CA ILE A 3 7.66 -8.72 34.70
C ILE A 3 8.31 -7.35 34.74
N LEU A 4 9.18 -7.12 35.73
CA LEU A 4 9.85 -5.83 35.93
C LEU A 4 11.25 -5.80 35.30
N ASP A 5 11.90 -6.96 35.18
CA ASP A 5 13.16 -7.09 34.45
C ASP A 5 12.88 -7.19 32.95
N ILE A 6 13.21 -6.11 32.24
CA ILE A 6 13.00 -5.96 30.80
C ILE A 6 14.29 -6.17 29.99
N GLU A 7 15.44 -6.31 30.66
CA GLU A 7 16.72 -6.55 29.99
C GLU A 7 16.97 -8.05 29.82
N ASP A 8 16.66 -8.85 30.83
CA ASP A 8 16.69 -10.32 30.76
C ASP A 8 15.29 -10.91 30.91
N VAL A 9 14.52 -10.86 29.82
CA VAL A 9 13.15 -11.36 29.84
C VAL A 9 13.08 -12.88 29.93
N PHE A 10 12.26 -13.37 30.86
CA PHE A 10 11.93 -14.78 31.06
C PHE A 10 10.41 -15.00 31.01
N LEU A 11 9.99 -16.24 30.75
CA LEU A 11 8.58 -16.61 30.85
C LEU A 11 8.25 -16.92 32.32
N PRO A 12 7.25 -16.25 32.92
CA PRO A 12 6.93 -16.44 34.33
C PRO A 12 6.30 -17.82 34.58
N THR A 13 5.66 -18.40 33.56
CA THR A 13 5.20 -19.79 33.55
C THR A 13 5.47 -20.42 32.19
N PRO A 14 5.99 -21.66 32.13
CA PRO A 14 6.26 -22.34 30.86
C PRO A 14 4.98 -22.78 30.13
N ASP A 15 3.91 -23.08 30.88
CA ASP A 15 2.64 -23.56 30.35
C ASP A 15 1.49 -22.55 30.56
N ASN A 16 0.38 -22.72 29.82
CA ASN A 16 -0.89 -22.00 29.98
C ASN A 16 -0.93 -20.51 29.55
N LEU A 17 0.09 -19.99 28.89
CA LEU A 17 0.02 -18.65 28.28
C LEU A 17 -0.57 -18.67 26.85
N LEU A 18 -0.32 -19.77 26.11
CA LEU A 18 -0.98 -20.07 24.85
C LEU A 18 -2.02 -21.17 25.11
N VAL A 19 -3.30 -20.81 24.97
CA VAL A 19 -4.41 -21.69 25.32
C VAL A 19 -5.26 -22.04 24.10
N ASN A 20 -5.97 -23.15 24.18
CA ASN A 20 -6.99 -23.48 23.20
C ASN A 20 -8.17 -22.49 23.32
N LEU A 21 -8.42 -21.74 22.25
CA LEU A 21 -9.48 -20.72 22.23
C LEU A 21 -10.87 -21.30 22.47
N LYS A 22 -11.18 -22.49 21.96
CA LYS A 22 -12.48 -23.13 22.15
C LYS A 22 -12.70 -23.50 23.62
N ASP A 23 -11.66 -24.01 24.28
CA ASP A 23 -11.75 -24.47 25.66
C ASP A 23 -11.77 -23.30 26.67
N LYS A 24 -11.20 -22.15 26.30
CA LYS A 24 -11.03 -20.97 27.18
C LYS A 24 -11.76 -19.72 26.67
N MET A 25 -12.76 -19.87 25.80
CA MET A 25 -13.48 -18.75 25.17
C MET A 25 -14.02 -17.75 26.19
N GLU A 26 -14.64 -18.23 27.27
CA GLU A 26 -15.23 -17.37 28.30
C GLU A 26 -14.17 -16.53 29.02
N LEU A 27 -13.05 -17.12 29.41
CA LEU A 27 -11.94 -16.40 30.06
C LEU A 27 -11.29 -15.37 29.12
N VAL A 28 -11.19 -15.71 27.83
CA VAL A 28 -10.69 -14.76 26.81
C VAL A 28 -11.65 -13.59 26.66
N ALA A 29 -12.96 -13.85 26.56
CA ALA A 29 -13.97 -12.80 26.47
C ALA A 29 -13.98 -11.89 27.72
N GLU A 30 -13.85 -12.48 28.91
CA GLU A 30 -13.72 -11.73 30.16
C GLU A 30 -12.48 -10.82 30.16
N LEU A 31 -11.31 -11.36 29.79
CA LEU A 31 -10.08 -10.56 29.67
C LEU A 31 -10.25 -9.41 28.68
N LEU A 32 -10.83 -9.67 27.51
CA LEU A 32 -11.08 -8.65 26.48
C LEU A 32 -12.04 -7.55 26.96
N SER A 33 -13.01 -7.89 27.82
CA SER A 33 -13.93 -6.90 28.42
C SER A 33 -13.24 -6.00 29.45
N GLN A 34 -12.21 -6.51 30.13
CA GLN A 34 -11.48 -5.78 31.18
C GLN A 34 -10.32 -4.93 30.63
N LEU A 35 -9.67 -5.34 29.53
CA LEU A 35 -8.50 -4.66 28.97
C LEU A 35 -8.67 -3.16 28.72
N PRO A 36 -9.81 -2.67 28.18
CA PRO A 36 -10.00 -1.24 27.92
C PRO A 36 -10.02 -0.36 29.17
N THR A 37 -10.36 -0.91 30.33
CA THR A 37 -10.50 -0.15 31.58
C THR A 37 -9.36 -0.39 32.56
N ARG A 38 -8.63 -1.49 32.42
CA ARG A 38 -7.59 -1.95 33.34
C ARG A 38 -6.47 -0.94 33.59
N TYR A 39 -6.10 -0.17 32.56
CA TYR A 39 -4.98 0.78 32.62
C TYR A 39 -5.45 2.24 32.55
N ASN A 40 -6.74 2.50 32.78
CA ASN A 40 -7.25 3.87 32.84
C ASN A 40 -6.55 4.66 33.96
N GLY A 41 -6.11 5.88 33.64
CA GLY A 41 -5.40 6.74 34.57
C GLY A 41 -3.92 6.38 34.77
N THR A 42 -3.34 5.51 33.94
CA THR A 42 -1.88 5.36 33.89
C THR A 42 -1.22 6.63 33.36
N PHE A 43 -0.10 7.01 33.97
CA PHE A 43 0.76 8.12 33.52
C PHE A 43 2.11 7.62 32.98
N ASP A 44 2.27 6.29 32.87
CA ASP A 44 3.47 5.70 32.31
C ASP A 44 3.53 5.95 30.80
N ASN A 45 4.56 6.67 30.37
CA ASN A 45 4.82 6.97 28.97
C ASN A 45 5.85 6.02 28.36
N ASN A 46 6.37 5.06 29.13
CA ASN A 46 7.37 4.13 28.66
C ASN A 46 6.75 2.98 27.85
N SER A 47 7.53 2.49 26.89
CA SER A 47 7.15 1.38 26.02
C SER A 47 8.33 0.45 25.80
N ALA A 48 8.30 -0.71 26.46
CA ALA A 48 9.32 -1.75 26.37
C ALA A 48 9.04 -2.76 25.23
N LEU A 49 8.91 -2.27 23.98
CA LEU A 49 8.49 -3.11 22.84
C LEU A 49 9.45 -4.28 22.60
N GLY A 50 10.76 -4.04 22.63
CA GLY A 50 11.72 -5.10 22.34
C GLY A 50 11.70 -6.24 23.36
N ALA A 51 11.58 -5.91 24.65
CA ALA A 51 11.37 -6.89 25.72
C ALA A 51 10.08 -7.70 25.51
N ALA A 52 8.97 -7.02 25.19
CA ALA A 52 7.69 -7.68 24.90
C ALA A 52 7.77 -8.63 23.69
N LEU A 53 8.50 -8.25 22.63
CA LEU A 53 8.72 -9.08 21.46
C LEU A 53 9.59 -10.31 21.77
N GLN A 54 10.61 -10.17 22.61
CA GLN A 54 11.42 -11.30 23.07
C GLN A 54 10.59 -12.29 23.91
N VAL A 55 9.69 -11.80 24.76
CA VAL A 55 8.72 -12.65 25.48
C VAL A 55 7.82 -13.38 24.48
N ALA A 56 7.24 -12.67 23.51
CA ALA A 56 6.39 -13.26 22.48
C ALA A 56 7.13 -14.34 21.66
N TYR A 57 8.39 -14.09 21.29
CA TYR A 57 9.25 -15.06 20.62
C TYR A 57 9.42 -16.33 21.47
N ARG A 58 9.80 -16.19 22.74
CA ARG A 58 9.98 -17.34 23.66
C ARG A 58 8.68 -18.13 23.83
N MET A 59 7.52 -17.45 23.95
CA MET A 59 6.21 -18.09 24.06
C MET A 59 5.85 -18.91 22.82
N MET A 60 6.18 -18.40 21.62
CA MET A 60 5.75 -18.99 20.35
C MET A 60 6.79 -19.94 19.72
N THR A 61 8.00 -20.01 20.26
CA THR A 61 9.11 -20.80 19.69
C THR A 61 8.74 -22.26 19.46
N ALA A 62 7.92 -22.86 20.33
CA ALA A 62 7.56 -24.27 20.21
C ALA A 62 6.61 -24.58 19.03
N THR A 63 5.80 -23.60 18.59
CA THR A 63 4.71 -23.83 17.63
C THR A 63 4.79 -22.97 16.38
N GLY A 64 5.55 -21.88 16.40
CA GLY A 64 5.40 -20.81 15.43
C GLY A 64 4.04 -20.12 15.53
N GLY A 65 3.68 -19.36 14.49
CA GLY A 65 2.38 -18.70 14.35
C GLY A 65 2.50 -17.20 14.08
N ARG A 66 1.51 -16.43 14.53
CA ARG A 66 1.40 -14.99 14.26
C ARG A 66 1.32 -14.19 15.55
N VAL A 67 2.24 -13.24 15.72
CA VAL A 67 2.21 -12.21 16.77
C VAL A 67 1.58 -10.95 16.19
N THR A 68 0.56 -10.42 16.84
CA THR A 68 -0.05 -9.12 16.48
C THR A 68 0.32 -8.09 17.55
N VAL A 69 1.07 -7.08 17.16
CA VAL A 69 1.56 -6.02 18.04
C VAL A 69 0.75 -4.75 17.80
N PHE A 70 0.31 -4.11 18.88
CA PHE A 70 -0.24 -2.76 18.83
C PHE A 70 0.75 -1.79 19.46
N GLN A 71 1.26 -0.83 18.69
CA GLN A 71 2.24 0.15 19.13
C GLN A 71 1.69 1.57 18.94
N ALA A 72 1.66 2.35 20.01
CA ALA A 72 1.11 3.72 19.99
C ALA A 72 2.15 4.83 20.22
N SER A 73 3.27 4.50 20.85
CA SER A 73 4.33 5.43 21.23
C SER A 73 5.71 4.95 20.75
N LEU A 74 6.74 5.77 20.89
CA LEU A 74 8.12 5.37 20.59
C LEU A 74 8.61 4.35 21.64
N PRO A 75 9.13 3.18 21.25
CA PRO A 75 9.79 2.28 22.19
C PRO A 75 11.03 2.96 22.79
N ASN A 76 11.03 3.21 24.09
CA ASN A 76 12.01 4.10 24.73
C ASN A 76 12.80 3.44 25.87
N ILE A 77 12.47 2.21 26.24
CA ILE A 77 13.14 1.47 27.33
C ILE A 77 13.36 0.01 26.93
N GLY A 78 14.40 -0.61 27.48
CA GLY A 78 14.76 -2.00 27.23
C GLY A 78 15.48 -2.25 25.90
N PRO A 79 15.63 -3.53 25.51
CA PRO A 79 16.29 -3.93 24.28
C PRO A 79 15.66 -3.27 23.04
N GLY A 80 16.48 -2.70 22.17
CA GLY A 80 16.00 -2.03 20.96
C GLY A 80 15.28 -0.70 21.20
N ALA A 81 15.42 -0.09 22.38
CA ALA A 81 14.96 1.26 22.67
C ALA A 81 15.48 2.29 21.65
N LEU A 82 14.67 3.32 21.42
CA LEU A 82 14.87 4.34 20.40
C LEU A 82 14.75 5.74 21.02
N THR A 83 15.41 6.69 20.39
CA THR A 83 15.30 8.11 20.69
C THR A 83 14.58 8.83 19.56
N ALA A 84 13.79 9.85 19.88
CA ALA A 84 13.15 10.67 18.86
C ALA A 84 14.23 11.39 18.04
N ARG A 85 14.38 10.98 16.78
CA ARG A 85 15.40 11.48 15.85
C ARG A 85 14.82 12.27 14.68
N GLU A 86 13.50 12.28 14.50
CA GLU A 86 12.85 13.15 13.52
C GLU A 86 12.92 14.61 13.99
N ASP A 87 13.44 15.49 13.14
CA ASP A 87 13.33 16.94 13.28
C ASP A 87 12.12 17.45 12.47
N PRO A 88 11.06 17.97 13.12
CA PRO A 88 9.88 18.50 12.43
C PRO A 88 10.17 19.63 11.43
N SER A 89 11.25 20.40 11.64
CA SER A 89 11.64 21.50 10.75
C SER A 89 12.16 21.02 9.40
N GLN A 90 12.65 19.78 9.33
CA GLN A 90 13.23 19.18 8.12
C GLN A 90 12.22 18.42 7.27
N ARG A 91 10.93 18.38 7.65
CA ARG A 91 9.89 17.59 6.94
C ARG A 91 9.65 17.99 5.49
N ALA A 92 10.01 19.21 5.10
CA ALA A 92 9.91 19.72 3.74
C ALA A 92 11.26 19.71 2.99
N SER A 93 12.32 19.18 3.60
CA SER A 93 13.65 19.11 3.00
C SER A 93 13.66 18.30 1.70
N VAL A 94 14.59 18.64 0.80
CA VAL A 94 14.89 17.84 -0.40
C VAL A 94 15.68 16.58 0.00
N GLU A 95 16.58 16.71 0.97
CA GLU A 95 17.29 15.58 1.57
C GLU A 95 16.51 15.05 2.76
N VAL A 96 16.05 13.80 2.65
CA VAL A 96 15.26 13.13 3.69
C VAL A 96 16.18 12.28 4.57
N SER A 97 16.29 12.66 5.83
CA SER A 97 17.07 11.95 6.85
C SER A 97 16.27 10.79 7.49
N HIS A 98 16.96 9.96 8.26
CA HIS A 98 16.38 8.90 9.12
C HIS A 98 15.51 7.85 8.40
N LEU A 99 15.75 7.61 7.11
CA LEU A 99 15.08 6.53 6.37
C LEU A 99 15.54 5.12 6.76
N ASN A 100 16.78 5.01 7.27
CA ASN A 100 17.37 3.74 7.68
C ASN A 100 17.12 3.45 9.18
N PRO A 101 17.00 2.16 9.58
CA PRO A 101 16.86 1.78 10.97
C PRO A 101 17.96 2.38 11.86
N ALA A 102 17.61 2.82 13.08
CA ALA A 102 18.56 3.36 14.06
C ALA A 102 19.48 2.26 14.63
N ASN A 103 18.95 1.04 14.72
CA ASN A 103 19.65 -0.14 15.18
C ASN A 103 19.14 -1.37 14.40
N ASP A 104 19.81 -2.50 14.59
CA ASP A 104 19.50 -3.76 13.90
C ASP A 104 18.70 -4.76 14.77
N PHE A 105 18.30 -4.38 16.00
CA PHE A 105 17.65 -5.25 16.97
C PHE A 105 16.41 -5.93 16.39
N TYR A 106 15.49 -5.14 15.83
CA TYR A 106 14.22 -5.64 15.27
C TYR A 106 14.45 -6.54 14.06
N LYS A 107 15.49 -6.28 13.25
CA LYS A 107 15.87 -7.14 12.14
C LYS A 107 16.42 -8.46 12.65
N ARG A 108 17.33 -8.46 13.63
CA ARG A 108 17.90 -9.69 14.20
C ARG A 108 16.81 -10.58 14.81
N LEU A 109 15.93 -10.00 15.62
CA LEU A 109 14.81 -10.73 16.20
C LEU A 109 13.83 -11.26 15.14
N ALA A 110 13.60 -10.52 14.05
CA ALA A 110 12.77 -11.01 12.94
C ALA A 110 13.33 -12.27 12.28
N LEU A 111 14.66 -12.36 12.16
CA LEU A 111 15.32 -13.53 11.59
C LEU A 111 15.19 -14.75 12.52
N GLU A 112 15.29 -14.54 13.83
CA GLU A 112 15.03 -15.58 14.85
C GLU A 112 13.57 -16.05 14.79
N CYS A 113 12.61 -15.12 14.75
CA CYS A 113 11.19 -15.41 14.55
C CYS A 113 10.95 -16.21 13.26
N SER A 114 11.54 -15.78 12.14
CA SER A 114 11.41 -16.46 10.85
C SER A 114 11.97 -17.88 10.85
N GLY A 115 13.06 -18.11 11.59
CA GLY A 115 13.62 -19.43 11.84
C GLY A 115 12.60 -20.37 12.52
N GLN A 116 11.83 -19.84 13.47
CA GLN A 116 10.81 -20.57 14.24
C GLN A 116 9.39 -20.48 13.66
N GLN A 117 9.23 -20.06 12.39
CA GLN A 117 7.93 -19.93 11.74
C GLN A 117 6.97 -18.96 12.47
N ILE A 118 7.53 -17.89 13.05
CA ILE A 118 6.79 -16.80 13.67
C ILE A 118 6.77 -15.59 12.73
N ALA A 119 5.60 -15.12 12.33
CA ALA A 119 5.43 -13.80 11.72
C ALA A 119 4.99 -12.78 12.78
N VAL A 120 5.48 -11.55 12.66
CA VAL A 120 5.10 -10.45 13.54
C VAL A 120 4.44 -9.35 12.72
N ASP A 121 3.19 -9.06 13.01
CA ASP A 121 2.42 -7.98 12.38
C ASP A 121 2.36 -6.77 13.32
N LEU A 122 2.58 -5.57 12.77
CA LEU A 122 2.51 -4.32 13.50
C LEU A 122 1.24 -3.53 13.15
N PHE A 123 0.48 -3.16 14.17
CA PHE A 123 -0.55 -2.12 14.12
C PHE A 123 0.00 -0.88 14.85
N VAL A 124 0.40 0.11 14.07
CA VAL A 124 0.92 1.38 14.58
C VAL A 124 -0.24 2.36 14.65
N VAL A 125 -0.65 2.72 15.86
CA VAL A 125 -1.78 3.64 16.13
C VAL A 125 -1.25 4.82 16.93
N ASN A 126 -0.59 5.75 16.25
CA ASN A 126 0.25 6.77 16.90
C ASN A 126 -0.23 8.20 16.65
N SER A 127 0.01 9.07 17.63
CA SER A 127 -0.17 10.53 17.48
C SER A 127 1.16 11.29 17.33
N THR A 128 2.27 10.66 17.72
CA THR A 128 3.64 11.22 17.68
C THR A 128 4.57 10.28 16.94
N TYR A 129 5.76 10.75 16.56
CA TYR A 129 6.79 9.94 15.92
C TYR A 129 7.09 8.64 16.71
N VAL A 130 7.17 7.50 16.02
CA VAL A 130 7.48 6.16 16.60
C VAL A 130 8.63 5.43 15.92
N ASP A 131 9.24 6.04 14.91
CA ASP A 131 10.33 5.47 14.14
C ASP A 131 9.99 4.14 13.44
N ILE A 132 8.98 4.18 12.56
CA ILE A 132 8.58 3.03 11.72
C ILE A 132 9.76 2.50 10.92
N ALA A 133 10.73 3.34 10.52
CA ALA A 133 11.94 2.91 9.84
C ALA A 133 12.67 1.79 10.60
N THR A 134 12.75 1.90 11.94
CA THR A 134 13.42 0.92 12.78
C THR A 134 12.50 -0.23 13.16
N ILE A 135 11.31 0.06 13.72
CA ILE A 135 10.42 -1.00 14.26
C ILE A 135 9.84 -1.89 13.17
N SER A 136 9.66 -1.38 11.94
CA SER A 136 9.15 -2.18 10.80
C SER A 136 10.04 -3.38 10.45
N GLY A 137 11.30 -3.37 10.88
CA GLY A 137 12.21 -4.50 10.69
C GLY A 137 11.63 -5.82 11.20
N ILE A 138 10.89 -5.79 12.32
CA ILE A 138 10.33 -7.01 12.90
C ILE A 138 9.34 -7.71 11.95
N SER A 139 8.51 -6.94 11.24
CA SER A 139 7.54 -7.47 10.27
C SER A 139 8.17 -7.76 8.92
N ARG A 140 9.02 -6.85 8.41
CA ARG A 140 9.61 -6.96 7.06
C ARG A 140 10.36 -8.26 6.86
N PHE A 141 11.14 -8.68 7.86
CA PHE A 141 12.00 -9.86 7.77
C PHE A 141 11.39 -11.13 8.38
N SER A 142 10.25 -11.03 9.08
CA SER A 142 9.46 -12.20 9.55
C SER A 142 8.29 -12.55 8.63
N GLY A 143 8.11 -11.84 7.51
CA GLY A 143 6.99 -12.06 6.59
C GLY A 143 5.65 -11.51 7.08
N GLY A 144 5.67 -10.62 8.06
CA GLY A 144 4.48 -9.95 8.60
C GLY A 144 4.03 -8.73 7.79
N CYS A 145 2.97 -8.09 8.27
CA CYS A 145 2.31 -6.91 7.73
C CYS A 145 2.46 -5.71 8.67
N ILE A 146 2.34 -4.51 8.10
CA ILE A 146 2.39 -3.26 8.86
C ILE A 146 1.17 -2.44 8.48
N HIS A 147 0.35 -2.13 9.48
CA HIS A 147 -0.81 -1.28 9.39
C HIS A 147 -0.51 -0.01 10.19
N HIS A 148 -0.82 1.16 9.63
CA HIS A 148 -0.46 2.44 10.22
C HIS A 148 -1.65 3.39 10.17
N PHE A 149 -2.05 3.87 11.35
CA PHE A 149 -3.16 4.78 11.56
C PHE A 149 -2.59 6.04 12.22
N PRO A 150 -2.03 6.97 11.43
CA PRO A 150 -1.34 8.13 11.96
C PRO A 150 -2.31 9.20 12.47
N LEU A 151 -1.91 9.94 13.51
CA LEU A 151 -2.74 10.96 14.18
C LEU A 151 -4.11 10.43 14.62
N PHE A 152 -4.16 9.16 15.00
CA PHE A 152 -5.40 8.49 15.38
C PHE A 152 -6.07 9.23 16.53
N LYS A 153 -7.32 9.63 16.34
CA LYS A 153 -8.15 10.24 17.40
C LYS A 153 -9.46 9.48 17.50
N ILE A 154 -9.80 9.05 18.71
CA ILE A 154 -11.08 8.39 18.99
C ILE A 154 -12.29 9.29 18.66
N THR A 155 -12.12 10.62 18.66
CA THR A 155 -13.16 11.58 18.30
C THR A 155 -13.39 11.68 16.79
N LYS A 156 -12.55 11.07 15.97
CA LYS A 156 -12.71 11.00 14.52
C LYS A 156 -13.27 9.64 14.13
N THR A 157 -14.54 9.62 13.74
CA THR A 157 -15.25 8.39 13.37
C THR A 157 -14.56 7.65 12.21
N VAL A 158 -14.10 8.37 11.18
CA VAL A 158 -13.40 7.76 10.03
C VAL A 158 -12.14 7.00 10.41
N ASP A 159 -11.36 7.52 11.37
CA ASP A 159 -10.14 6.85 11.83
C ASP A 159 -10.51 5.54 12.53
N CYS A 160 -11.54 5.57 13.38
CA CYS A 160 -12.04 4.42 14.12
C CYS A 160 -12.62 3.34 13.19
N GLU A 161 -13.44 3.74 12.23
CA GLU A 161 -14.03 2.82 11.24
C GLU A 161 -12.96 2.22 10.32
N SER A 162 -11.99 3.01 9.88
CA SER A 162 -10.87 2.53 9.05
C SER A 162 -10.07 1.46 9.80
N PHE A 163 -9.74 1.75 11.07
CA PHE A 163 -9.08 0.79 11.94
C PHE A 163 -9.91 -0.49 12.14
N GLU A 164 -11.20 -0.36 12.47
CA GLU A 164 -12.08 -1.51 12.69
C GLU A 164 -12.20 -2.37 11.43
N ARG A 165 -12.49 -1.77 10.26
CA ARG A 165 -12.63 -2.49 8.98
C ARG A 165 -11.33 -3.24 8.64
N CYS A 166 -10.18 -2.57 8.79
CA CYS A 166 -8.88 -3.15 8.53
C CYS A 166 -8.60 -4.33 9.49
N PHE A 167 -8.82 -4.14 10.80
CA PHE A 167 -8.56 -5.17 11.80
C PHE A 167 -9.51 -6.36 11.67
N ARG A 168 -10.78 -6.10 11.36
CA ARG A 168 -11.78 -7.14 11.05
C ARG A 168 -11.35 -7.99 9.86
N ARG A 169 -10.92 -7.37 8.75
CA ARG A 169 -10.33 -8.11 7.61
C ARG A 169 -9.12 -8.92 8.04
N TYR A 170 -8.21 -8.34 8.82
CA TYR A 170 -6.99 -9.00 9.28
C TYR A 170 -7.25 -10.28 10.09
N LEU A 171 -8.33 -10.29 10.89
CA LEU A 171 -8.75 -11.44 11.69
C LEU A 171 -9.50 -12.49 10.86
N LEU A 172 -10.35 -12.07 9.92
CA LEU A 172 -11.25 -12.97 9.18
C LEU A 172 -10.65 -13.53 7.88
N ARG A 173 -9.64 -12.87 7.30
CA ARG A 173 -9.02 -13.32 6.05
C ARG A 173 -8.38 -14.69 6.20
N LYS A 174 -8.27 -15.41 5.07
CA LYS A 174 -7.52 -16.67 5.00
C LYS A 174 -6.05 -16.41 5.35
N ILE A 175 -5.40 -17.42 5.92
CA ILE A 175 -3.97 -17.36 6.27
C ILE A 175 -3.33 -18.73 6.04
N GLY A 176 -2.08 -18.72 5.59
CA GLY A 176 -1.21 -19.90 5.57
C GLY A 176 -0.05 -19.73 6.53
N PHE A 177 0.37 -20.82 7.16
CA PHE A 177 1.46 -20.88 8.12
C PHE A 177 2.65 -21.67 7.57
N GLU A 178 3.83 -21.44 8.14
CA GLU A 178 5.07 -22.18 7.87
C GLU A 178 5.35 -22.28 6.36
N ALA A 179 5.12 -21.17 5.66
CA ALA A 179 5.07 -21.17 4.22
C ALA A 179 6.46 -20.96 3.62
N VAL A 180 6.66 -21.57 2.45
CA VAL A 180 7.82 -21.32 1.60
C VAL A 180 7.35 -21.14 0.18
N MET A 181 7.91 -20.16 -0.52
CA MET A 181 7.64 -19.91 -1.93
C MET A 181 8.93 -20.07 -2.72
N ARG A 182 8.93 -21.00 -3.67
CA ARG A 182 10.02 -21.15 -4.65
C ARG A 182 9.55 -20.68 -6.01
N ILE A 183 10.38 -19.92 -6.69
CA ILE A 183 10.10 -19.45 -8.06
C ILE A 183 11.14 -20.05 -8.99
N ARG A 184 10.67 -20.77 -10.01
CA ARG A 184 11.50 -21.38 -11.05
C ARG A 184 11.27 -20.67 -12.38
N CYS A 185 12.30 -20.59 -13.19
CA CYS A 185 12.23 -20.07 -14.55
C CYS A 185 12.93 -21.02 -15.53
N THR A 186 12.62 -20.90 -16.81
CA THR A 186 13.34 -21.60 -17.89
C THR A 186 14.84 -21.32 -17.81
N ARG A 187 15.67 -22.32 -18.14
CA ARG A 187 17.13 -22.18 -18.20
C ARG A 187 17.54 -20.96 -19.04
N GLY A 188 18.58 -20.27 -18.58
CA GLY A 188 19.05 -19.00 -19.15
C GLY A 188 18.45 -17.77 -18.50
N LEU A 189 17.39 -17.93 -17.70
CA LEU A 189 16.87 -16.90 -16.81
C LEU A 189 17.31 -17.16 -15.38
N SER A 190 17.57 -16.09 -14.63
CA SER A 190 17.82 -16.14 -13.19
C SER A 190 17.05 -15.05 -12.46
N ILE A 191 16.75 -15.29 -11.18
CA ILE A 191 16.12 -14.29 -10.32
C ILE A 191 17.24 -13.49 -9.67
N HIS A 192 17.26 -12.18 -9.95
CA HIS A 192 18.31 -11.28 -9.47
C HIS A 192 17.97 -10.69 -8.09
N THR A 193 16.77 -10.11 -7.95
CA THR A 193 16.33 -9.45 -6.71
C THR A 193 14.87 -9.75 -6.42
N PHE A 194 14.53 -10.03 -5.16
CA PHE A 194 13.14 -10.07 -4.69
C PHE A 194 12.76 -8.79 -3.95
N HIS A 195 11.49 -8.41 -4.03
CA HIS A 195 10.93 -7.25 -3.34
C HIS A 195 9.62 -7.64 -2.62
N GLY A 196 9.56 -7.41 -1.31
CA GLY A 196 8.41 -7.71 -0.45
C GLY A 196 8.85 -7.94 0.99
N ASN A 197 7.96 -8.50 1.82
CA ASN A 197 8.26 -8.91 3.20
C ASN A 197 8.45 -10.42 3.25
N PHE A 198 9.67 -10.86 3.52
CA PHE A 198 10.06 -12.27 3.59
C PHE A 198 11.48 -12.37 4.14
N PHE A 199 11.91 -13.61 4.38
CA PHE A 199 13.32 -13.93 4.55
C PHE A 199 13.82 -14.78 3.38
N VAL A 200 14.91 -14.37 2.73
CA VAL A 200 15.50 -15.10 1.60
C VAL A 200 16.39 -16.23 2.14
N ARG A 201 16.10 -17.48 1.78
CA ARG A 201 16.92 -18.65 2.18
C ARG A 201 17.91 -19.08 1.10
N SER A 202 17.54 -18.93 -0.16
CA SER A 202 18.39 -19.12 -1.33
C SER A 202 17.98 -18.14 -2.43
N THR A 203 18.72 -18.10 -3.54
CA THR A 203 18.47 -17.22 -4.69
C THR A 203 17.06 -17.34 -5.28
N ASP A 204 16.37 -18.45 -5.07
CA ASP A 204 15.04 -18.76 -5.62
C ASP A 204 13.98 -19.11 -4.55
N LEU A 205 14.32 -19.07 -3.25
CA LEU A 205 13.49 -19.57 -2.16
C LEU A 205 13.24 -18.50 -1.08
N LEU A 206 11.97 -18.19 -0.89
CA LEU A 206 11.47 -17.28 0.13
C LEU A 206 10.87 -18.06 1.30
N SER A 207 11.28 -17.71 2.51
CA SER A 207 10.69 -18.14 3.78
C SER A 207 9.62 -17.13 4.18
N LEU A 208 8.41 -17.64 4.39
CA LEU A 208 7.20 -16.88 4.68
C LEU A 208 6.52 -17.52 5.90
N PRO A 209 6.96 -17.24 7.13
CA PRO A 209 6.35 -17.77 8.35
C PRO A 209 4.81 -17.69 8.34
N ASN A 210 4.29 -16.58 7.81
CA ASN A 210 2.90 -16.47 7.39
C ASN A 210 2.80 -15.96 5.95
N ILE A 211 1.73 -16.41 5.28
CA ILE A 211 1.29 -15.86 4.00
C ILE A 211 -0.19 -15.48 4.09
N ASN A 212 -0.52 -14.29 3.60
CA ASN A 212 -1.87 -13.76 3.59
C ASN A 212 -2.28 -13.38 2.15
N PRO A 213 -3.59 -13.37 1.82
CA PRO A 213 -4.07 -13.14 0.46
C PRO A 213 -3.84 -11.72 -0.05
N ASP A 214 -3.47 -10.78 0.82
CA ASP A 214 -3.37 -9.35 0.48
C ASP A 214 -1.91 -8.93 0.22
N ALA A 215 -0.95 -9.87 0.31
CA ALA A 215 0.48 -9.61 0.09
C ALA A 215 0.87 -9.80 -1.38
N GLY A 216 1.53 -8.79 -1.94
CA GLY A 216 2.16 -8.81 -3.26
C GLY A 216 3.69 -8.87 -3.17
N PHE A 217 4.29 -9.57 -4.13
CA PHE A 217 5.74 -9.69 -4.28
C PHE A 217 6.15 -9.21 -5.67
N GLY A 218 7.35 -8.62 -5.79
CA GLY A 218 7.98 -8.30 -7.07
C GLY A 218 9.32 -9.00 -7.19
N MET A 219 9.77 -9.27 -8.41
CA MET A 219 11.11 -9.78 -8.65
C MET A 219 11.71 -9.16 -9.90
N GLN A 220 13.02 -8.94 -9.86
CA GLN A 220 13.83 -8.60 -11.02
C GLN A 220 14.43 -9.89 -11.59
N VAL A 221 14.29 -10.08 -12.89
CA VAL A 221 14.81 -11.25 -13.62
C VAL A 221 15.96 -10.80 -14.50
N ALA A 222 17.01 -11.61 -14.56
CA ALA A 222 18.14 -11.43 -15.47
C ALA A 222 18.14 -12.53 -16.54
N ILE A 223 18.65 -12.19 -17.72
CA ILE A 223 18.93 -13.14 -18.80
C ILE A 223 20.43 -13.40 -18.79
N GLU A 224 20.84 -14.59 -18.37
CA GLU A 224 22.24 -15.00 -18.23
C GLU A 224 22.75 -15.80 -19.43
N GLU A 225 21.86 -16.58 -20.08
CA GLU A 225 22.17 -17.31 -21.31
C GLU A 225 21.21 -16.85 -22.44
N SER A 226 21.65 -16.97 -23.70
CA SER A 226 20.81 -16.66 -24.87
C SER A 226 19.54 -17.52 -24.87
N LEU A 227 18.39 -16.89 -25.15
CA LEU A 227 17.10 -17.56 -25.28
C LEU A 227 16.75 -17.88 -26.74
N SER A 228 17.70 -17.76 -27.67
CA SER A 228 17.51 -17.97 -29.11
C SER A 228 16.96 -19.36 -29.48
N ASP A 229 17.25 -20.36 -28.65
CA ASP A 229 16.94 -21.77 -28.95
C ASP A 229 15.54 -22.19 -28.46
N VAL A 230 14.84 -21.29 -27.77
CA VAL A 230 13.50 -21.53 -27.21
C VAL A 230 12.51 -20.50 -27.72
N GLN A 231 11.31 -20.96 -28.09
CA GLN A 231 10.23 -20.06 -28.52
C GLN A 231 9.44 -19.49 -27.34
N THR A 232 9.46 -20.17 -26.19
CA THR A 232 8.74 -19.79 -24.99
C THR A 232 9.60 -19.99 -23.76
N VAL A 233 9.43 -19.11 -22.79
CA VAL A 233 9.97 -19.25 -21.44
C VAL A 233 8.81 -19.38 -20.46
N CYS A 234 9.00 -20.12 -19.37
CA CYS A 234 7.99 -20.26 -18.33
C CYS A 234 8.55 -19.86 -16.98
N PHE A 235 7.69 -19.27 -16.18
CA PHE A 235 7.88 -18.97 -14.76
C PHE A 235 6.89 -19.81 -13.97
N GLN A 236 7.35 -20.44 -12.90
CA GLN A 236 6.51 -21.23 -12.00
C GLN A 236 6.76 -20.85 -10.56
N ALA A 237 5.74 -20.30 -9.91
CA ALA A 237 5.73 -20.06 -8.47
C ALA A 237 5.05 -21.23 -7.76
N ALA A 238 5.75 -21.87 -6.82
CA ALA A 238 5.22 -22.92 -5.98
C ALA A 238 5.22 -22.47 -4.51
N LEU A 239 4.02 -22.27 -3.95
CA LEU A 239 3.80 -21.88 -2.56
C LEU A 239 3.36 -23.10 -1.75
N LEU A 240 4.23 -23.61 -0.90
CA LEU A 240 3.94 -24.65 0.08
C LEU A 240 3.57 -23.98 1.40
N TYR A 241 2.44 -24.37 2.02
CA TYR A 241 1.99 -23.81 3.30
C TYR A 241 1.11 -24.78 4.08
N THR A 242 0.97 -24.55 5.38
CA THR A 242 0.01 -25.22 6.26
C THR A 242 -1.26 -24.37 6.32
N SER A 243 -2.41 -24.93 5.98
CA SER A 243 -3.69 -24.22 6.04
C SER A 243 -4.16 -24.02 7.49
N SER A 244 -5.12 -23.13 7.72
CA SER A 244 -5.76 -22.97 9.03
C SER A 244 -6.50 -24.21 9.54
N LYS A 245 -6.67 -25.25 8.69
CA LYS A 245 -7.23 -26.55 9.05
C LYS A 245 -6.16 -27.62 9.35
N GLY A 246 -4.87 -27.24 9.38
CA GLY A 246 -3.77 -28.16 9.65
C GLY A 246 -3.33 -29.01 8.45
N GLU A 247 -3.76 -28.68 7.24
CA GLU A 247 -3.39 -29.43 6.03
C GLU A 247 -2.18 -28.78 5.34
N ARG A 248 -1.19 -29.59 4.97
CA ARG A 248 -0.07 -29.14 4.14
C ARG A 248 -0.51 -29.10 2.67
N ARG A 249 -0.48 -27.92 2.05
CA ARG A 249 -0.94 -27.69 0.67
C ARG A 249 0.15 -27.03 -0.17
N ILE A 250 0.13 -27.32 -1.47
CA ILE A 250 0.96 -26.62 -2.47
C ILE A 250 0.03 -25.92 -3.44
N ARG A 251 0.22 -24.61 -3.61
CA ARG A 251 -0.41 -23.81 -4.66
C ARG A 251 0.64 -23.50 -5.72
N VAL A 252 0.32 -23.79 -6.99
CA VAL A 252 1.23 -23.59 -8.12
C VAL A 252 0.62 -22.60 -9.10
N HIS A 253 1.40 -21.61 -9.51
CA HIS A 253 1.08 -20.70 -10.61
C HIS A 253 2.13 -20.88 -11.69
N THR A 254 1.70 -21.17 -12.92
CA THR A 254 2.58 -21.29 -14.09
C THR A 254 2.19 -20.22 -15.10
N MET A 255 3.16 -19.43 -15.54
CA MET A 255 3.03 -18.44 -16.59
C MET A 255 4.02 -18.79 -17.69
N CYS A 256 3.60 -18.77 -18.95
CA CYS A 256 4.49 -18.96 -20.09
C CYS A 256 4.38 -17.75 -21.03
N LEU A 257 5.53 -17.27 -21.49
CA LEU A 257 5.69 -16.06 -22.29
C LEU A 257 6.47 -16.39 -23.58
N PRO A 258 6.11 -15.80 -24.72
CA PRO A 258 6.88 -15.95 -25.94
C PRO A 258 8.23 -15.22 -25.86
N VAL A 259 9.24 -15.75 -26.55
CA VAL A 259 10.54 -15.08 -26.70
C VAL A 259 10.51 -14.18 -27.95
N ALA A 260 10.92 -12.93 -27.78
CA ALA A 260 11.04 -11.95 -28.85
C ALA A 260 12.52 -11.77 -29.27
N SER A 261 12.76 -11.62 -30.57
CA SER A 261 14.09 -11.38 -31.13
C SER A 261 14.27 -9.97 -31.70
N THR A 262 13.19 -9.18 -31.78
CA THR A 262 13.22 -7.78 -32.24
C THR A 262 12.82 -6.82 -31.12
N LEU A 263 13.43 -5.62 -31.11
CA LEU A 263 13.07 -4.56 -30.18
C LEU A 263 11.59 -4.15 -30.32
N GLN A 264 11.05 -4.19 -31.54
CA GLN A 264 9.67 -3.85 -31.80
C GLN A 264 8.72 -4.79 -31.05
N ASP A 265 8.95 -6.10 -31.12
CA ASP A 265 8.12 -7.10 -30.41
C ASP A 265 8.20 -6.93 -28.89
N ILE A 266 9.39 -6.62 -28.36
CA ILE A 266 9.59 -6.34 -26.92
C ILE A 266 8.76 -5.13 -26.49
N ILE A 267 8.87 -4.02 -27.23
CA ILE A 267 8.15 -2.79 -26.90
C ILE A 267 6.64 -3.03 -26.97
N HIS A 268 6.12 -3.66 -28.03
CA HIS A 268 4.68 -3.90 -28.19
C HIS A 268 4.11 -4.82 -27.10
N SER A 269 4.93 -5.67 -26.50
CA SER A 269 4.53 -6.59 -25.43
C SER A 269 4.72 -6.02 -24.02
N ALA A 270 5.20 -4.78 -23.88
CA ALA A 270 5.53 -4.19 -22.60
C ALA A 270 4.26 -3.81 -21.80
N ASP A 271 4.19 -4.27 -20.55
CA ASP A 271 3.15 -3.89 -19.60
C ASP A 271 3.62 -2.70 -18.75
N GLN A 272 3.08 -1.51 -19.06
CA GLN A 272 3.43 -0.28 -18.35
C GLN A 272 3.10 -0.33 -16.84
N GLN A 273 2.03 -1.02 -16.42
CA GLN A 273 1.67 -1.11 -15.01
C GLN A 273 2.66 -2.00 -14.27
N CYS A 274 3.01 -3.16 -14.83
CA CYS A 274 4.03 -4.04 -14.26
C CYS A 274 5.39 -3.34 -14.15
N ILE A 275 5.80 -2.60 -15.19
CA ILE A 275 7.02 -1.78 -15.18
C ILE A 275 6.98 -0.77 -14.04
N VAL A 276 5.93 0.04 -13.93
CA VAL A 276 5.77 1.05 -12.86
C VAL A 276 5.77 0.40 -11.48
N GLY A 277 5.08 -0.74 -11.33
CA GLY A 277 5.03 -1.50 -10.09
C GLY A 277 6.42 -1.99 -9.67
N LEU A 278 7.24 -2.52 -10.59
CA LEU A 278 8.60 -2.95 -10.28
C LEU A 278 9.53 -1.75 -10.01
N LEU A 279 9.45 -0.70 -10.82
CA LEU A 279 10.25 0.52 -10.65
C LEU A 279 10.02 1.15 -9.27
N SER A 280 8.77 1.22 -8.80
CA SER A 280 8.47 1.73 -7.47
C SER A 280 9.14 0.91 -6.36
N LYS A 281 9.17 -0.42 -6.48
CA LYS A 281 9.85 -1.31 -5.53
C LYS A 281 11.37 -1.13 -5.55
N MET A 282 11.97 -0.95 -6.73
CA MET A 282 13.40 -0.68 -6.89
C MET A 282 13.79 0.70 -6.37
N ALA A 283 12.95 1.71 -6.58
CA ALA A 283 13.17 3.07 -6.09
C ALA A 283 13.16 3.16 -4.57
N VAL A 284 12.34 2.35 -3.88
CA VAL A 284 12.40 2.22 -2.41
C VAL A 284 13.78 1.71 -1.99
N ASP A 285 14.29 0.64 -2.62
CA ASP A 285 15.61 0.09 -2.28
C ASP A 285 16.72 1.12 -2.56
N ARG A 286 16.65 1.83 -3.70
CA ARG A 286 17.59 2.91 -4.05
C ARG A 286 17.54 4.07 -3.06
N SER A 287 16.36 4.45 -2.58
CA SER A 287 16.19 5.53 -1.59
C SER A 287 16.86 5.21 -0.26
N MET A 288 16.85 3.93 0.16
CA MET A 288 17.48 3.47 1.39
C MET A 288 18.99 3.26 1.26
N GLN A 289 19.44 2.79 0.09
CA GLN A 289 20.85 2.45 -0.18
C GLN A 289 21.71 3.65 -0.60
N SER A 290 21.13 4.59 -1.33
CA SER A 290 21.83 5.77 -1.84
C SER A 290 21.17 7.05 -1.34
N SER A 291 20.21 7.59 -2.09
CA SER A 291 19.46 8.78 -1.69
C SER A 291 18.08 8.81 -2.34
N LEU A 292 17.17 9.61 -1.77
CA LEU A 292 15.88 9.84 -2.38
C LEU A 292 16.01 10.60 -3.72
N SER A 293 17.00 11.49 -3.85
CA SER A 293 17.26 12.22 -5.10
C SER A 293 17.62 11.26 -6.23
N ASP A 294 18.50 10.30 -5.96
CA ASP A 294 18.96 9.32 -6.95
C ASP A 294 17.81 8.42 -7.42
N ALA A 295 16.90 8.06 -6.50
CA ALA A 295 15.71 7.29 -6.84
C ALA A 295 14.77 8.09 -7.77
N ARG A 296 14.60 9.39 -7.51
CA ARG A 296 13.79 10.29 -8.34
C ARG A 296 14.40 10.48 -9.73
N GLU A 297 15.71 10.70 -9.80
CA GLU A 297 16.44 10.83 -11.07
C GLU A 297 16.35 9.54 -11.89
N ALA A 298 16.49 8.37 -11.24
CA ALA A 298 16.36 7.08 -11.90
C ALA A 298 14.99 6.89 -12.59
N PHE A 299 13.89 7.37 -11.99
CA PHE A 299 12.58 7.34 -12.65
C PHE A 299 12.56 8.17 -13.94
N ILE A 300 13.13 9.37 -13.91
CA ILE A 300 13.18 10.28 -15.05
C ILE A 300 14.03 9.66 -16.16
N ASN A 301 15.19 9.10 -15.80
CA ASN A 301 16.09 8.43 -16.74
C ASN A 301 15.41 7.24 -17.42
N VAL A 302 14.64 6.43 -16.70
CA VAL A 302 13.87 5.32 -17.31
C VAL A 302 12.88 5.83 -18.37
N ALA A 303 12.17 6.93 -18.10
CA ALA A 303 11.27 7.51 -19.10
C ALA A 303 12.05 8.01 -20.33
N ILE A 304 13.18 8.68 -20.13
CA ILE A 304 14.03 9.18 -21.22
C ILE A 304 14.56 8.01 -22.05
N ASP A 305 15.16 7.01 -21.42
CA ASP A 305 15.81 5.88 -22.08
C ASP A 305 14.83 5.07 -22.94
N ILE A 306 13.63 4.81 -22.43
CA ILE A 306 12.57 4.09 -23.16
C ILE A 306 12.10 4.89 -24.38
N LEU A 307 11.85 6.20 -24.22
CA LEU A 307 11.35 7.04 -25.30
C LEU A 307 12.44 7.29 -26.36
N THR A 308 13.70 7.47 -25.96
CA THR A 308 14.85 7.54 -26.86
C THR A 308 15.02 6.24 -27.64
N SER A 309 14.97 5.08 -26.97
CA SER A 309 15.09 3.77 -27.63
C SER A 309 13.98 3.54 -28.66
N TYR A 310 12.74 3.92 -28.33
CA TYR A 310 11.62 3.83 -29.26
C TYR A 310 11.76 4.78 -30.45
N LYS A 311 12.19 6.03 -30.21
CA LYS A 311 12.44 7.00 -31.28
C LYS A 311 13.50 6.49 -32.27
N MET A 312 14.57 5.87 -31.77
CA MET A 312 15.60 5.24 -32.59
C MET A 312 15.06 4.05 -33.39
N SER A 313 14.16 3.24 -32.82
CA SER A 313 13.62 2.06 -33.49
C SER A 313 12.71 2.37 -34.68
N GLN A 314 12.12 3.57 -34.72
CA GLN A 314 11.17 3.95 -35.77
C GLN A 314 11.84 4.33 -37.11
N ASN A 315 13.16 4.51 -37.17
CA ASN A 315 13.92 4.88 -38.39
C ASN A 315 13.23 5.99 -39.22
N LEU A 316 12.64 6.98 -38.55
CA LEU A 316 11.85 8.03 -39.19
C LEU A 316 12.75 8.96 -40.01
N SER A 317 12.48 9.06 -41.31
CA SER A 317 13.20 9.91 -42.26
C SER A 317 12.87 11.41 -42.12
N THR A 318 11.81 11.75 -41.39
CA THR A 318 11.36 13.14 -41.18
C THR A 318 11.38 13.48 -39.70
N PRO A 319 11.97 14.61 -39.27
CA PRO A 319 11.94 15.03 -37.87
C PRO A 319 10.50 15.35 -37.45
N ILE A 320 9.92 14.51 -36.61
CA ILE A 320 8.61 14.78 -36.00
C ILE A 320 8.81 15.82 -34.88
N SER A 321 8.05 16.91 -34.94
CA SER A 321 7.95 17.87 -33.83
C SER A 321 7.04 17.28 -32.74
N GLY A 322 7.62 16.53 -31.80
CA GLY A 322 6.85 15.93 -30.71
C GLY A 322 7.61 14.88 -29.91
N LEU A 323 7.10 14.56 -28.72
CA LEU A 323 7.54 13.41 -27.95
C LEU A 323 6.76 12.18 -28.43
N ILE A 324 7.47 11.17 -28.94
CA ILE A 324 6.85 9.96 -29.49
C ILE A 324 6.94 8.85 -28.44
N ALA A 325 5.81 8.21 -28.15
CA ALA A 325 5.73 7.05 -27.27
C ALA A 325 4.99 5.89 -27.96
N PRO A 326 5.35 4.62 -27.68
CA PRO A 326 4.57 3.48 -28.15
C PRO A 326 3.22 3.42 -27.41
N ASN A 327 2.17 2.93 -28.06
CA ASN A 327 0.81 2.95 -27.50
C ASN A 327 0.69 2.17 -26.17
N CYS A 328 1.46 1.07 -26.01
CA CYS A 328 1.53 0.27 -24.79
C CYS A 328 2.18 0.99 -23.59
N LEU A 329 3.05 1.97 -23.83
CA LEU A 329 3.76 2.74 -22.79
C LEU A 329 3.32 4.21 -22.75
N LYS A 330 2.21 4.56 -23.38
CA LYS A 330 1.76 5.96 -23.47
C LYS A 330 1.47 6.60 -22.11
N LEU A 331 1.12 5.82 -21.08
CA LEU A 331 0.86 6.31 -19.72
C LEU A 331 2.09 6.14 -18.81
N LEU A 332 3.19 5.55 -19.28
CA LEU A 332 4.40 5.39 -18.47
C LEU A 332 4.93 6.74 -17.96
N PRO A 333 5.04 7.81 -18.78
CA PRO A 333 5.41 9.13 -18.27
C PRO A 333 4.43 9.69 -17.22
N LEU A 334 3.14 9.42 -17.38
CA LEU A 334 2.10 9.85 -16.44
C LEU A 334 2.28 9.17 -15.07
N TYR A 335 2.47 7.85 -15.07
CA TYR A 335 2.72 7.10 -13.83
C TYR A 335 4.04 7.47 -13.16
N ILE A 336 5.09 7.78 -13.93
CA ILE A 336 6.35 8.28 -13.38
C ILE A 336 6.16 9.66 -12.74
N SER A 337 5.42 10.56 -13.40
CA SER A 337 5.07 11.87 -12.82
C SER A 337 4.28 11.72 -11.51
N ALA A 338 3.34 10.76 -11.47
CA ALA A 338 2.58 10.40 -10.29
C ALA A 338 3.48 9.89 -9.14
N LEU A 339 4.41 8.97 -9.45
CA LEU A 339 5.37 8.43 -8.47
C LEU A 339 6.24 9.52 -7.86
N LEU A 340 6.70 10.49 -8.66
CA LEU A 340 7.50 11.64 -8.18
C LEU A 340 6.73 12.54 -7.21
N LYS A 341 5.40 12.50 -7.23
CA LYS A 341 4.50 13.24 -6.30
C LYS A 341 3.97 12.38 -5.15
N HIS A 342 4.13 11.06 -5.22
CA HIS A 342 3.67 10.14 -4.19
C HIS A 342 4.43 10.34 -2.88
N THR A 343 3.76 10.17 -1.73
CA THR A 343 4.34 10.37 -0.37
C THR A 343 5.67 9.66 -0.15
N ALA A 344 5.87 8.49 -0.76
CA ALA A 344 7.13 7.75 -0.73
C ALA A 344 8.30 8.57 -1.31
N PHE A 345 8.09 9.29 -2.42
CA PHE A 345 9.16 9.92 -3.20
C PHE A 345 9.07 11.45 -3.34
N ARG A 346 7.99 12.08 -2.85
CA ARG A 346 7.83 13.54 -2.90
C ARG A 346 8.85 14.26 -2.03
N THR A 347 9.28 15.42 -2.48
CA THR A 347 10.27 16.31 -1.83
C THR A 347 9.74 17.74 -1.86
N GLY A 348 10.13 18.59 -0.92
CA GLY A 348 9.67 19.99 -0.88
C GLY A 348 8.34 20.22 -0.17
N THR A 349 7.53 19.16 -0.02
CA THR A 349 6.27 19.18 0.74
C THR A 349 6.45 18.54 2.10
N THR A 350 5.88 19.16 3.14
CA THR A 350 5.91 18.61 4.51
C THR A 350 5.40 17.17 4.56
N THR A 351 6.27 16.26 4.99
CA THR A 351 5.96 14.83 5.07
C THR A 351 6.63 14.24 6.29
N ARG A 352 5.85 13.60 7.18
CA ARG A 352 6.40 12.89 8.34
C ARG A 352 7.19 11.66 7.90
N VAL A 353 8.29 11.38 8.59
CA VAL A 353 9.16 10.25 8.24
C VAL A 353 8.39 8.92 8.33
N ASP A 354 7.57 8.74 9.37
CA ASP A 354 6.76 7.53 9.56
C ASP A 354 5.78 7.28 8.39
N ASP A 355 5.07 8.32 7.95
CA ASP A 355 4.13 8.24 6.82
C ASP A 355 4.84 7.87 5.52
N ARG A 356 6.03 8.45 5.29
CA ARG A 356 6.86 8.16 4.12
C ARG A 356 7.34 6.71 4.14
N ILE A 357 7.84 6.22 5.27
CA ILE A 357 8.30 4.84 5.41
C ILE A 357 7.14 3.87 5.23
N LYS A 358 5.96 4.18 5.78
CA LYS A 358 4.76 3.38 5.53
C LYS A 358 4.43 3.31 4.03
N ALA A 359 4.45 4.45 3.34
CA ALA A 359 4.24 4.50 1.89
C ALA A 359 5.29 3.67 1.12
N MET A 360 6.56 3.70 1.53
CA MET A 360 7.61 2.85 0.95
C MET A 360 7.35 1.35 1.20
N ILE A 361 6.89 0.99 2.39
CA ILE A 361 6.52 -0.40 2.71
C ILE A 361 5.33 -0.86 1.86
N ASP A 362 4.32 -0.02 1.65
CA ASP A 362 3.18 -0.35 0.79
C ASP A 362 3.62 -0.58 -0.66
N MET A 363 4.52 0.26 -1.19
CA MET A 363 5.11 0.06 -2.51
C MET A 363 5.75 -1.33 -2.64
N LYS A 364 6.42 -1.81 -1.57
CA LYS A 364 7.05 -3.13 -1.54
C LYS A 364 6.07 -4.28 -1.42
N THR A 365 4.94 -4.10 -0.75
CA THR A 365 4.09 -5.20 -0.26
C THR A 365 2.70 -5.28 -0.87
N LYS A 366 2.19 -4.23 -1.50
CA LYS A 366 0.86 -4.25 -2.11
C LYS A 366 0.86 -5.02 -3.43
N PRO A 367 -0.23 -5.75 -3.76
CA PRO A 367 -0.48 -6.29 -5.08
C PRO A 367 -0.51 -5.20 -6.14
N LEU A 368 -0.22 -5.55 -7.40
CA LEU A 368 -0.06 -4.58 -8.48
C LEU A 368 -1.29 -3.68 -8.69
N TYR A 369 -2.50 -4.25 -8.69
CA TYR A 369 -3.72 -3.48 -8.94
C TYR A 369 -3.97 -2.39 -7.88
N ILE A 370 -3.81 -2.73 -6.59
CA ILE A 370 -3.90 -1.77 -5.47
C ILE A 370 -2.76 -0.75 -5.57
N LEU A 371 -1.55 -1.21 -5.91
CA LEU A 371 -0.38 -0.34 -6.04
C LEU A 371 -0.57 0.72 -7.12
N ILE A 372 -1.12 0.35 -8.28
CA ILE A 372 -1.43 1.30 -9.34
C ILE A 372 -2.49 2.31 -8.89
N GLN A 373 -3.54 1.85 -8.21
CA GLN A 373 -4.58 2.74 -7.67
C GLN A 373 -4.04 3.70 -6.59
N MET A 374 -3.04 3.28 -5.81
CA MET A 374 -2.34 4.17 -4.86
C MET A 374 -1.46 5.22 -5.57
N ILE A 375 -0.88 4.88 -6.72
CA ILE A 375 -0.02 5.77 -7.52
C ILE A 375 -0.89 6.77 -8.30
N TYR A 376 -1.92 6.29 -8.99
CA TYR A 376 -2.86 7.08 -9.78
C TYR A 376 -4.29 6.63 -9.42
N PRO A 377 -4.94 7.30 -8.45
CA PRO A 377 -6.32 7.03 -8.05
C PRO A 377 -7.33 7.17 -9.20
N ASP A 378 -8.49 6.51 -9.07
CA ASP A 378 -9.55 6.63 -10.06
C ASP A 378 -10.54 7.74 -9.67
N LEU A 379 -10.80 8.68 -10.58
CA LEU A 379 -11.72 9.81 -10.36
C LEU A 379 -12.97 9.65 -11.24
N TYR A 380 -14.15 9.80 -10.64
CA TYR A 380 -15.44 9.57 -11.29
C TYR A 380 -16.41 10.74 -11.04
N PRO A 381 -17.14 11.22 -12.06
CA PRO A 381 -18.27 12.11 -11.88
C PRO A 381 -19.49 11.31 -11.42
N ILE A 382 -20.01 11.61 -10.24
CA ILE A 382 -21.16 10.87 -9.66
C ILE A 382 -22.48 11.66 -9.71
N HIS A 383 -22.43 12.92 -10.14
CA HIS A 383 -23.61 13.79 -10.21
C HIS A 383 -24.54 13.46 -11.38
N ASP A 384 -24.08 12.67 -12.36
CA ASP A 384 -24.84 12.34 -13.58
C ASP A 384 -24.86 10.82 -13.86
N LEU A 385 -24.95 9.99 -12.81
CA LEU A 385 -24.96 8.52 -12.93
C LEU A 385 -26.15 7.97 -13.75
N GLU A 386 -27.22 8.74 -13.86
CA GLU A 386 -28.48 8.34 -14.50
C GLU A 386 -28.36 8.20 -16.01
N ASN A 387 -27.47 9.00 -16.61
CA ASN A 387 -27.22 9.05 -18.04
C ASN A 387 -26.01 8.20 -18.47
N GLN A 388 -25.40 7.47 -17.54
CA GLN A 388 -24.24 6.63 -17.81
C GLN A 388 -24.64 5.26 -18.36
N GLN A 389 -23.66 4.58 -18.97
CA GLN A 389 -23.84 3.22 -19.44
C GLN A 389 -24.10 2.27 -18.26
N LEU A 390 -25.11 1.42 -18.43
CA LEU A 390 -25.41 0.33 -17.51
C LEU A 390 -24.58 -0.90 -17.91
N ILE A 391 -23.83 -1.43 -16.96
CA ILE A 391 -23.17 -2.73 -17.06
C ILE A 391 -23.80 -3.71 -16.07
N LEU A 392 -23.61 -5.01 -16.29
CA LEU A 392 -23.96 -6.03 -15.31
C LEU A 392 -22.73 -6.31 -14.44
N ASN A 393 -22.87 -6.26 -13.13
CA ASN A 393 -21.82 -6.67 -12.20
C ASN A 393 -21.72 -8.20 -12.10
N ALA A 394 -20.85 -8.71 -11.21
CA ALA A 394 -20.67 -10.14 -11.00
C ALA A 394 -21.92 -10.87 -10.48
N GLU A 395 -22.87 -10.14 -9.90
CA GLU A 395 -24.14 -10.63 -9.37
C GLU A 395 -25.33 -10.43 -10.33
N GLU A 396 -25.04 -10.07 -11.59
CA GLU A 396 -26.04 -9.75 -12.63
C GLU A 396 -26.93 -8.54 -12.33
N GLU A 397 -26.52 -7.66 -11.42
CA GLU A 397 -27.18 -6.38 -11.13
C GLU A 397 -26.74 -5.29 -12.10
N GLN A 398 -27.68 -4.42 -12.48
CA GLN A 398 -27.39 -3.27 -13.36
C GLN A 398 -26.72 -2.13 -12.58
N VAL A 399 -25.51 -1.78 -12.99
CA VAL A 399 -24.70 -0.71 -12.39
C VAL A 399 -24.38 0.37 -13.41
N SER A 400 -24.68 1.62 -13.08
CA SER A 400 -24.24 2.79 -13.84
C SER A 400 -22.75 3.05 -13.59
N VAL A 401 -21.91 2.95 -14.62
CA VAL A 401 -20.46 3.21 -14.49
C VAL A 401 -20.08 4.46 -15.28
N PRO A 402 -19.73 5.58 -14.61
CA PRO A 402 -19.26 6.78 -15.27
C PRO A 402 -17.82 6.61 -15.79
N PRO A 403 -17.41 7.38 -16.81
CA PRO A 403 -16.04 7.36 -17.30
C PRO A 403 -15.06 7.89 -16.25
N ARG A 404 -13.84 7.34 -16.26
CA ARG A 404 -12.73 7.86 -15.44
C ARG A 404 -12.26 9.21 -15.97
N LEU A 405 -12.04 10.15 -15.06
CA LEU A 405 -11.54 11.48 -15.35
C LEU A 405 -10.04 11.59 -15.07
N HIS A 406 -9.41 12.56 -15.73
CA HIS A 406 -8.05 12.96 -15.43
C HIS A 406 -7.96 13.56 -14.02
N LEU A 407 -6.87 13.26 -13.30
CA LEU A 407 -6.57 13.80 -11.98
C LEU A 407 -6.05 15.24 -12.06
N SER A 408 -6.87 16.13 -12.60
CA SER A 408 -6.63 17.57 -12.71
C SER A 408 -7.88 18.34 -12.26
N ALA A 409 -7.68 19.49 -11.64
CA ALA A 409 -8.75 20.42 -11.28
C ALA A 409 -9.54 20.88 -12.51
N ARG A 410 -8.96 20.81 -13.72
CA ARG A 410 -9.66 21.11 -14.98
C ARG A 410 -10.78 20.12 -15.31
N SER A 411 -10.72 18.90 -14.77
CA SER A 411 -11.77 17.90 -14.94
C SER A 411 -12.98 18.15 -14.03
N LEU A 412 -12.88 19.10 -13.10
CA LEU A 412 -13.90 19.36 -12.09
C LEU A 412 -14.79 20.52 -12.52
N ASP A 413 -16.05 20.23 -12.84
CA ASP A 413 -17.10 21.25 -13.05
C ASP A 413 -17.67 21.69 -11.69
N ASN A 414 -17.74 23.00 -11.44
CA ASN A 414 -18.36 23.59 -10.25
C ASN A 414 -19.80 23.11 -9.98
N LYS A 415 -20.49 22.57 -10.98
CA LYS A 415 -21.84 21.98 -10.85
C LYS A 415 -21.85 20.49 -10.53
N GLY A 416 -20.69 19.89 -10.32
CA GLY A 416 -20.53 18.46 -10.15
C GLY A 416 -20.25 17.99 -8.73
N ALA A 417 -20.50 16.71 -8.51
CA ALA A 417 -19.96 15.91 -7.42
C ALA A 417 -19.07 14.80 -8.00
N PHE A 418 -17.95 14.53 -7.33
CA PHE A 418 -16.90 13.64 -7.82
C PHE A 418 -16.47 12.65 -6.74
N LEU A 419 -16.35 11.38 -7.10
CA LEU A 419 -15.81 10.32 -6.24
C LEU A 419 -14.37 10.02 -6.66
N LEU A 420 -13.45 10.13 -5.72
CA LEU A 420 -12.05 9.74 -5.85
C LEU A 420 -11.82 8.44 -5.08
N ASP A 421 -11.49 7.38 -5.80
CA ASP A 421 -11.17 6.08 -5.25
C ASP A 421 -9.65 5.90 -5.09
N MET A 422 -9.19 5.84 -3.84
CA MET A 422 -7.79 5.65 -3.45
C MET A 422 -7.51 4.23 -2.93
N GLY A 423 -8.38 3.26 -3.23
CA GLY A 423 -8.26 1.88 -2.76
C GLY A 423 -8.94 1.68 -1.42
N GLU A 424 -8.22 1.84 -0.31
CA GLU A 424 -8.75 1.60 1.04
C GLU A 424 -9.70 2.71 1.54
N HIS A 425 -9.69 3.87 0.87
CA HIS A 425 -10.50 5.03 1.22
C HIS A 425 -11.06 5.69 -0.05
N MET A 426 -12.33 6.07 -0.03
CA MET A 426 -13.01 6.85 -1.08
C MET A 426 -13.39 8.23 -0.55
N VAL A 427 -13.14 9.28 -1.33
CA VAL A 427 -13.52 10.65 -0.99
C VAL A 427 -14.52 11.16 -2.03
N ILE A 428 -15.67 11.64 -1.57
CA ILE A 428 -16.64 12.34 -2.41
C ILE A 428 -16.46 13.83 -2.20
N MET A 429 -16.01 14.53 -3.23
CA MET A 429 -15.95 15.99 -3.27
C MET A 429 -17.22 16.54 -3.91
N VAL A 430 -17.96 17.36 -3.16
CA VAL A 430 -19.12 18.10 -3.65
C VAL A 430 -18.70 19.54 -3.93
N LEU A 431 -18.96 20.04 -5.15
CA LEU A 431 -18.67 21.43 -5.52
C LEU A 431 -19.88 22.36 -5.30
N PRO A 432 -19.67 23.69 -5.14
CA PRO A 432 -20.68 24.60 -4.60
C PRO A 432 -21.99 24.72 -5.38
N ASN A 433 -21.96 24.53 -6.71
CA ASN A 433 -23.12 24.74 -7.59
C ASN A 433 -23.77 23.44 -8.04
N VAL A 434 -23.56 22.34 -7.31
CA VAL A 434 -24.24 21.06 -7.58
C VAL A 434 -25.76 21.20 -7.49
N SER A 435 -26.50 20.42 -8.28
CA SER A 435 -27.96 20.49 -8.30
C SER A 435 -28.56 20.16 -6.94
N SER A 436 -29.61 20.90 -6.54
CA SER A 436 -30.37 20.61 -5.33
C SER A 436 -31.01 19.22 -5.36
N GLU A 437 -31.35 18.74 -6.55
CA GLU A 437 -31.86 17.38 -6.78
C GLU A 437 -30.82 16.32 -6.39
N PHE A 438 -29.56 16.47 -6.79
CA PHE A 438 -28.49 15.55 -6.37
C PHE A 438 -28.26 15.60 -4.85
N LEU A 439 -28.24 16.80 -4.26
CA LEU A 439 -28.06 16.95 -2.81
C LEU A 439 -29.16 16.25 -2.01
N ASN A 440 -30.42 16.44 -2.39
CA ASN A 440 -31.56 15.84 -1.69
C ASN A 440 -31.67 14.34 -1.96
N GLU A 441 -31.60 13.93 -3.23
CA GLU A 441 -31.88 12.55 -3.60
C GLU A 441 -30.68 11.62 -3.41
N ALA A 442 -29.45 12.08 -3.65
CA ALA A 442 -28.25 11.25 -3.48
C ALA A 442 -27.67 11.33 -2.06
N LEU A 443 -27.62 12.52 -1.46
CA LEU A 443 -26.94 12.77 -0.17
C LEU A 443 -27.89 13.09 0.99
N GLY A 444 -29.21 13.20 0.76
CA GLY A 444 -30.18 13.45 1.82
C GLY A 444 -30.05 14.80 2.52
N VAL A 445 -29.40 15.78 1.88
CA VAL A 445 -29.15 17.11 2.45
C VAL A 445 -29.90 18.21 1.68
N PRO A 446 -30.50 19.19 2.38
CA PRO A 446 -31.31 20.23 1.74
C PRO A 446 -30.50 21.23 0.91
N SER A 447 -29.25 21.49 1.30
CA SER A 447 -28.37 22.43 0.59
C SER A 447 -26.88 22.13 0.82
N TYR A 448 -26.02 22.70 -0.04
CA TYR A 448 -24.56 22.51 0.02
C TYR A 448 -23.96 22.84 1.40
N ASP A 449 -24.42 23.93 2.03
CA ASP A 449 -23.89 24.38 3.32
C ASP A 449 -24.22 23.44 4.48
N THR A 450 -25.23 22.59 4.32
CA THR A 450 -25.64 21.61 5.34
C THR A 450 -24.87 20.29 5.30
N ILE A 451 -24.01 20.08 4.30
CA ILE A 451 -23.12 18.92 4.25
C ILE A 451 -22.13 19.02 5.42
N SER A 452 -22.20 18.06 6.33
CA SER A 452 -21.28 17.98 7.46
C SER A 452 -19.89 17.53 7.02
N ASP A 453 -18.83 18.14 7.58
CA ASP A 453 -17.46 17.68 7.40
C ASP A 453 -17.17 16.32 8.08
N GLN A 454 -18.15 15.80 8.82
CA GLN A 454 -18.14 14.50 9.51
C GLN A 454 -19.08 13.48 8.84
N MET A 455 -19.41 13.68 7.56
CA MET A 455 -20.21 12.73 6.80
C MET A 455 -19.31 11.61 6.25
N PHE A 456 -19.36 10.43 6.90
CA PHE A 456 -18.49 9.27 6.60
C PHE A 456 -19.22 8.10 5.94
N GLU A 457 -20.51 8.26 5.70
CA GLU A 457 -21.34 7.28 5.02
C GLU A 457 -22.32 7.99 4.09
N ILE A 458 -22.76 7.28 3.05
CA ILE A 458 -23.82 7.74 2.17
C ILE A 458 -25.14 7.30 2.81
N PRO A 459 -26.11 8.20 3.04
CA PRO A 459 -27.37 7.81 3.65
C PRO A 459 -28.11 6.81 2.76
N VAL A 460 -28.89 5.94 3.39
CA VAL A 460 -29.78 5.02 2.66
C VAL A 460 -31.12 5.72 2.49
N LEU A 461 -31.44 6.08 1.25
CA LEU A 461 -32.67 6.77 0.87
C LEU A 461 -33.45 5.92 -0.11
N ASP A 462 -34.77 5.92 0.02
CA ASP A 462 -35.65 5.16 -0.87
C ASP A 462 -35.93 5.94 -2.16
N ASN A 463 -34.90 6.07 -3.00
CA ASN A 463 -35.03 6.64 -4.34
C ASN A 463 -34.00 6.04 -5.33
N PRO A 464 -34.27 6.09 -6.65
CA PRO A 464 -33.40 5.48 -7.65
C PRO A 464 -31.98 6.05 -7.71
N ARG A 465 -31.81 7.36 -7.46
CA ARG A 465 -30.50 8.03 -7.55
C ARG A 465 -29.57 7.58 -6.44
N ASN A 466 -30.06 7.50 -5.20
CA ASN A 466 -29.32 6.98 -4.06
C ASN A 466 -28.95 5.50 -4.26
N GLN A 467 -29.90 4.68 -4.72
CA GLN A 467 -29.66 3.27 -5.03
C GLN A 467 -28.56 3.11 -6.08
N ARG A 468 -28.58 3.90 -7.16
CA ARG A 468 -27.52 3.90 -8.19
C ARG A 468 -26.16 4.28 -7.62
N LEU A 469 -26.09 5.27 -6.74
CA LEU A 469 -24.84 5.66 -6.08
C LEU A 469 -24.29 4.54 -5.20
N HIS A 470 -25.13 3.89 -4.40
CA HIS A 470 -24.73 2.73 -3.59
C HIS A 470 -24.29 1.56 -4.47
N ASN A 471 -25.01 1.24 -5.53
CA ASN A 471 -24.64 0.18 -6.47
C ASN A 471 -23.27 0.45 -7.11
N PHE A 472 -23.01 1.69 -7.52
CA PHE A 472 -21.71 2.08 -8.08
C PHE A 472 -20.57 1.95 -7.05
N VAL A 473 -20.80 2.40 -5.80
CA VAL A 473 -19.82 2.28 -4.72
C VAL A 473 -19.57 0.81 -4.35
N ASN A 474 -20.61 -0.02 -4.32
CA ASN A 474 -20.51 -1.45 -4.06
C ASN A 474 -19.73 -2.14 -5.17
N TYR A 475 -20.01 -1.82 -6.42
CA TYR A 475 -19.25 -2.28 -7.59
C TYR A 475 -17.75 -1.98 -7.47
N LEU A 476 -17.37 -0.75 -7.08
CA LEU A 476 -15.96 -0.41 -6.84
C LEU A 476 -15.32 -1.21 -5.68
N ASN A 477 -16.13 -1.71 -4.73
CA ASN A 477 -15.66 -2.51 -3.60
C ASN A 477 -15.55 -4.02 -3.91
N GLU A 478 -16.14 -4.52 -5.01
CA GLU A 478 -16.11 -5.95 -5.38
C GLU A 478 -14.67 -6.48 -5.55
N ASP A 479 -13.79 -5.68 -6.16
CA ASP A 479 -12.40 -6.04 -6.43
C ASP A 479 -11.46 -5.81 -5.22
N LYS A 480 -12.00 -5.29 -4.11
CA LYS A 480 -11.21 -4.90 -2.94
C LYS A 480 -11.22 -5.98 -1.86
N PRO A 481 -10.13 -6.11 -1.08
CA PRO A 481 -10.10 -7.05 0.05
C PRO A 481 -11.18 -6.79 1.12
N PHE A 482 -11.58 -5.53 1.29
CA PHE A 482 -12.65 -5.07 2.17
C PHE A 482 -13.20 -3.74 1.65
N ALA A 483 -14.44 -3.41 2.02
CA ALA A 483 -15.08 -2.17 1.61
C ALA A 483 -14.30 -0.94 2.11
N ALA A 484 -14.08 0.01 1.21
CA ALA A 484 -13.40 1.25 1.50
C ALA A 484 -14.21 2.13 2.45
N THR A 485 -13.53 2.88 3.33
CA THR A 485 -14.18 3.94 4.11
C THR A 485 -14.56 5.10 3.20
N ILE A 486 -15.70 5.73 3.43
CA ILE A 486 -16.17 6.86 2.62
C ILE A 486 -16.03 8.15 3.43
N GLN A 487 -15.71 9.25 2.76
CA GLN A 487 -15.81 10.58 3.34
C GLN A 487 -16.40 11.53 2.33
N VAL A 488 -17.49 12.20 2.68
CA VAL A 488 -18.08 13.29 1.88
C VAL A 488 -17.50 14.61 2.38
N ILE A 489 -16.93 15.40 1.47
CA ILE A 489 -16.31 16.69 1.77
C ILE A 489 -16.86 17.77 0.85
N ARG A 490 -16.97 18.98 1.40
CA ARG A 490 -17.25 20.20 0.65
C ARG A 490 -15.95 20.82 0.13
N ASP A 491 -16.03 21.57 -0.95
CA ASP A 491 -14.88 22.34 -1.46
C ASP A 491 -14.36 23.37 -0.45
N ASN A 492 -15.20 23.94 0.41
CA ASN A 492 -14.78 24.87 1.46
C ASN A 492 -14.36 24.19 2.78
N SER A 493 -14.35 22.86 2.83
CA SER A 493 -13.94 22.08 4.00
C SER A 493 -12.43 22.20 4.25
N PRO A 494 -11.96 22.22 5.51
CA PRO A 494 -10.54 22.05 5.80
C PRO A 494 -9.98 20.73 5.27
N ASN A 495 -10.84 19.71 5.10
CA ASN A 495 -10.44 18.39 4.58
C ASN A 495 -10.26 18.37 3.05
N ARG A 496 -10.53 19.46 2.32
CA ARG A 496 -10.35 19.52 0.86
C ARG A 496 -8.94 19.15 0.39
N VAL A 497 -7.95 19.39 1.24
CA VAL A 497 -6.54 19.10 0.96
C VAL A 497 -6.32 17.61 0.66
N LEU A 498 -7.09 16.72 1.31
CA LEU A 498 -7.01 15.26 1.08
C LEU A 498 -7.31 14.87 -0.37
N PHE A 499 -8.21 15.60 -1.02
CA PHE A 499 -8.59 15.38 -2.41
C PHE A 499 -7.69 16.15 -3.37
N LEU A 500 -7.39 17.41 -3.07
CA LEU A 500 -6.54 18.25 -3.94
C LEU A 500 -5.11 17.72 -4.07
N GLU A 501 -4.53 17.16 -3.00
CA GLU A 501 -3.20 16.52 -3.06
C GLU A 501 -3.16 15.32 -4.05
N ARG A 502 -4.32 14.79 -4.44
CA ARG A 502 -4.45 13.65 -5.36
C ARG A 502 -4.71 14.07 -6.81
N LEU A 503 -4.85 15.36 -7.09
CA LEU A 503 -4.91 15.91 -8.46
C LEU A 503 -3.49 16.00 -9.05
N ILE A 504 -2.88 14.83 -9.22
CA ILE A 504 -1.46 14.67 -9.53
C ILE A 504 -1.04 15.11 -10.93
N GLU A 505 -1.97 15.44 -11.83
CA GLU A 505 -1.62 16.03 -13.13
C GLU A 505 -1.29 17.53 -13.02
N ASP A 506 -1.79 18.20 -11.97
CA ASP A 506 -1.59 19.62 -11.76
C ASP A 506 -0.21 19.93 -11.17
N ARG A 507 0.19 21.20 -11.26
CA ARG A 507 1.42 21.70 -10.63
C ARG A 507 1.21 21.80 -9.13
N VAL A 508 2.12 21.25 -8.34
CA VAL A 508 2.06 21.27 -6.87
C VAL A 508 3.40 21.76 -6.34
N GLU A 509 3.42 22.94 -5.71
CA GLU A 509 4.64 23.55 -5.16
C GLU A 509 5.81 23.55 -6.18
N ASN A 510 6.86 22.76 -5.88
CA ASN A 510 8.07 22.60 -6.69
C ASN A 510 7.99 21.44 -7.71
N ALA A 511 6.90 20.68 -7.74
CA ALA A 511 6.69 19.58 -8.67
C ALA A 511 5.99 20.04 -9.95
N LEU A 512 6.52 19.60 -11.09
CA LEU A 512 5.98 19.91 -12.43
C LEU A 512 4.55 19.38 -12.60
N SER A 513 3.70 20.11 -13.31
CA SER A 513 2.47 19.55 -13.90
C SER A 513 2.82 18.46 -14.92
N TYR A 514 1.85 17.61 -15.27
CA TYR A 514 2.08 16.57 -16.27
C TYR A 514 2.53 17.16 -17.61
N HIS A 515 1.93 18.28 -18.03
CA HIS A 515 2.35 18.98 -19.26
C HIS A 515 3.81 19.46 -19.19
N GLU A 516 4.21 20.13 -18.10
CA GLU A 516 5.59 20.58 -17.91
C GLU A 516 6.57 19.40 -17.84
N PHE A 517 6.16 18.30 -17.22
CA PHE A 517 6.96 17.06 -17.17
C PHE A 517 7.20 16.48 -18.56
N LEU A 518 6.18 16.45 -19.44
CA LEU A 518 6.36 16.03 -20.83
C LEU A 518 7.30 16.95 -21.62
N GLN A 519 7.25 18.27 -21.38
CA GLN A 519 8.21 19.21 -21.99
C GLN A 519 9.63 18.97 -21.48
N HIS A 520 9.80 18.68 -20.19
CA HIS A 520 11.09 18.31 -19.62
C HIS A 520 11.65 17.02 -20.23
N LEU A 521 10.82 15.98 -20.41
CA LEU A 521 11.26 14.77 -21.12
C LEU A 521 11.62 15.08 -22.58
N LYS A 522 10.83 15.91 -23.27
CA LYS A 522 11.09 16.29 -24.66
C LYS A 522 12.45 16.98 -24.85
N THR A 523 12.92 17.78 -23.89
CA THR A 523 14.24 18.43 -24.00
C THR A 523 15.40 17.47 -23.76
N GLN A 524 15.18 16.36 -23.06
CA GLN A 524 16.21 15.38 -22.72
C GLN A 524 16.27 14.20 -23.70
N VAL A 525 15.13 13.84 -24.32
CA VAL A 525 15.06 12.79 -25.35
C VAL A 525 15.74 13.27 -26.63
N LYS A 526 16.99 12.86 -26.80
CA LYS A 526 17.82 13.22 -27.97
C LYS A 526 17.34 12.57 -29.27
#